data_AF-A0A2N2SM59-F1
#
_entry.id   AF-A0A2N2SM59-F1
#
_cell.length_a   1.000
_cell.length_b   1.000
_cell.length_c   1.000
_cell.angle_alpha   90.00
_cell.angle_beta   90.00
_cell.angle_gamma   90.00
#
_symmetry.space_group_name_H-M   'P 1'
#
loop_
_entity.id
_entity.type
_entity.pdbx_description
1 polymer ?
#
loop_
_entity_poly.entity_id
_entity_poly.type
_entity_poly.pdbx_seq_one_letter_code
_entity_poly.pdbx_strand_id
1 'polypeptide(L)'
;PSAAFDIIFDQMLLPVHQLVCDLVAHLKGAASDAEETILLAQAFLAQVSGFVTGRLLIQRRLKADALDLGAVLGTVRNFTIAAARGL
;
A
#
# COMPACT_ATOMS: atom_id res chain seq x y z
N PRO A 1 -11.14 10.25 22.04
CA PRO A 1 -10.32 9.49 21.06
C PRO A 1 -9.37 10.45 20.34
N SER A 2 -8.15 10.62 20.84
CA SER A 2 -7.17 11.48 20.15
C SER A 2 -5.74 11.02 20.46
N ALA A 3 -5.25 11.15 21.70
CA ALA A 3 -3.82 10.90 21.98
C ALA A 3 -3.28 9.49 21.62
N ALA A 4 -4.05 8.42 21.88
CA ALA A 4 -3.57 7.06 21.58
C ALA A 4 -3.51 6.77 20.07
N PHE A 5 -4.41 7.36 19.29
CA PHE A 5 -4.35 7.26 17.83
C PHE A 5 -3.21 8.11 17.28
N ASP A 6 -3.02 9.31 17.82
CA ASP A 6 -1.91 10.20 17.43
C ASP A 6 -0.56 9.52 17.66
N ILE A 7 -0.38 8.83 18.81
CA ILE A 7 0.83 8.03 19.08
C ILE A 7 1.03 6.93 18.03
N ILE A 8 -0.02 6.18 17.69
CA ILE A 8 0.05 5.12 16.67
C ILE A 8 0.36 5.71 15.29
N PHE A 9 -0.26 6.84 14.97
CA PHE A 9 -0.04 7.54 13.73
C PHE A 9 1.42 7.99 13.63
N ASP A 10 1.91 8.74 14.61
CA ASP A 10 3.26 9.33 14.61
C ASP A 10 4.36 8.26 14.69
N GLN A 11 4.18 7.21 15.49
CA GLN A 11 5.23 6.23 15.75
C GLN A 11 5.21 5.04 14.79
N MET A 12 4.08 4.76 14.13
CA MET A 12 3.94 3.57 13.28
C MET A 12 3.47 3.89 11.87
N LEU A 13 2.33 4.58 11.72
CA LEU A 13 1.73 4.76 10.39
C LEU A 13 2.52 5.74 9.54
N LEU A 14 2.90 6.89 10.11
CA LEU A 14 3.62 7.95 9.42
C LEU A 14 5.01 7.49 8.94
N PRO A 15 5.87 6.83 9.76
CA PRO A 15 7.15 6.32 9.28
C PRO A 15 7.04 5.32 8.12
N VAL A 16 6.05 4.41 8.18
CA VAL A 16 5.80 3.46 7.10
C VAL A 16 5.32 4.17 5.84
N HIS A 17 4.40 5.13 5.97
CA HIS A 17 3.91 5.91 4.84
C HIS A 17 5.03 6.73 4.20
N GLN A 18 5.88 7.39 5.01
CA GLN A 18 7.01 8.18 4.53
C GLN A 18 8.00 7.33 3.74
N LEU A 19 8.29 6.10 4.18
CA LEU A 19 9.16 5.18 3.45
C LEU A 19 8.62 4.85 2.05
N VAL A 20 7.29 4.71 1.91
CA VAL A 20 6.65 4.51 0.60
C VAL A 20 6.67 5.80 -0.21
N CYS A 21 6.47 6.97 0.40
CA CYS A 21 6.61 8.27 -0.27
C CYS A 21 8.02 8.44 -0.85
N ASP A 22 9.06 8.14 -0.08
CA ASP A 22 10.45 8.27 -0.51
C ASP A 22 10.74 7.34 -1.70
N LEU A 23 10.18 6.12 -1.68
CA LEU A 23 10.27 5.19 -2.81
C LEU A 23 9.58 5.73 -4.07
N VAL A 24 8.34 6.23 -3.94
CA VAL A 24 7.59 6.78 -5.07
C VAL A 24 8.27 8.03 -5.63
N ALA A 25 8.73 8.93 -4.76
CA ALA A 25 9.52 10.11 -5.11
C ALA A 25 10.76 9.74 -5.92
N HIS A 26 11.52 8.75 -5.45
CA HIS A 26 12.71 8.26 -6.13
C HIS A 26 12.40 7.70 -7.53
N LEU A 27 11.31 6.95 -7.67
CA LEU A 27 10.89 6.36 -8.95
C LEU A 27 10.38 7.42 -9.95
N LYS A 28 9.76 8.50 -9.46
CA LYS A 28 9.16 9.55 -10.30
C LYS A 28 10.04 10.78 -10.51
N GLY A 29 11.16 10.89 -9.79
CA GLY A 29 11.95 12.12 -9.76
C GLY A 29 11.20 13.31 -9.15
N ALA A 30 10.34 13.04 -8.16
CA ALA A 30 9.50 14.04 -7.49
C ALA A 30 9.93 14.24 -6.03
N ALA A 31 9.39 15.26 -5.36
CA ALA A 31 9.56 15.44 -3.92
C ALA A 31 8.70 14.44 -3.13
N SER A 32 9.20 13.94 -1.99
CA SER A 32 8.49 12.95 -1.18
C SER A 32 7.32 13.53 -0.37
N ASP A 33 7.33 14.84 -0.14
CA ASP A 33 6.25 15.60 0.50
C ASP A 33 5.27 16.23 -0.50
N ALA A 34 5.49 16.04 -1.81
CA ALA A 34 4.54 16.48 -2.82
C ALA A 34 3.21 15.73 -2.66
N GLU A 35 2.10 16.45 -2.77
CA GLU A 35 0.74 15.89 -2.62
C GLU A 35 0.53 14.66 -3.52
N GLU A 36 0.97 14.74 -4.78
CA GLU A 36 0.87 13.62 -5.72
C GLU A 36 1.62 12.37 -5.23
N THR A 37 2.84 12.55 -4.68
CA THR A 37 3.64 11.45 -4.13
C THR A 37 2.95 10.81 -2.92
N ILE A 38 2.40 11.64 -2.03
CA ILE A 38 1.66 11.18 -0.84
C ILE A 38 0.43 10.36 -1.26
N LEU A 39 -0.35 10.86 -2.21
CA LEU A 39 -1.54 10.16 -2.72
C LEU A 39 -1.18 8.83 -3.39
N LEU A 40 -0.11 8.80 -4.18
CA LEU A 40 0.36 7.58 -4.83
C LEU A 40 0.91 6.55 -3.84
N ALA A 41 1.63 6.99 -2.81
CA ALA A 41 2.09 6.14 -1.72
C ALA A 41 0.90 5.50 -0.97
N GLN A 42 -0.13 6.29 -0.69
CA GLN A 42 -1.36 5.78 -0.08
C GLN A 42 -2.11 4.80 -0.98
N ALA A 43 -2.19 5.08 -2.29
CA ALA A 43 -2.80 4.18 -3.26
C ALA A 43 -2.09 2.81 -3.30
N PHE A 44 -0.76 2.81 -3.20
CA PHE A 44 0.04 1.58 -3.09
C PHE A 44 -0.30 0.80 -1.81
N LEU A 45 -0.28 1.45 -0.64
CA LEU A 45 -0.60 0.84 0.64
C LEU A 45 -2.05 0.31 0.70
N ALA A 46 -2.99 0.98 0.06
CA ALA A 46 -4.39 0.59 0.00
C ALA A 46 -4.61 -0.75 -0.73
N GLN A 47 -3.82 -1.05 -1.78
CA GLN A 47 -3.91 -2.33 -2.49
C GLN A 47 -3.55 -3.50 -1.58
N VAL A 48 -2.48 -3.37 -0.80
CA VAL A 48 -2.05 -4.38 0.18
C VAL A 48 -3.10 -4.53 1.27
N SER A 49 -3.57 -3.41 1.83
CA SER A 49 -4.55 -3.38 2.92
C SER A 49 -5.90 -3.99 2.50
N GLY A 50 -6.36 -3.71 1.29
CA GLY A 50 -7.58 -4.29 0.72
C GLY A 50 -7.48 -5.80 0.56
N PHE A 51 -6.31 -6.32 0.18
CA PHE A 51 -6.11 -7.76 0.07
C PHE A 51 -6.09 -8.45 1.44
N VAL A 52 -5.40 -7.87 2.42
CA VAL A 52 -5.34 -8.43 3.79
C VAL A 52 -6.73 -8.44 4.44
N THR A 53 -7.47 -7.35 4.35
CA THR A 53 -8.83 -7.25 4.90
C THR A 53 -9.82 -8.16 4.16
N GLY A 54 -9.67 -8.31 2.84
CA GLY A 54 -10.47 -9.20 2.01
C GLY A 54 -10.07 -10.68 2.07
N ARG A 55 -8.99 -11.06 2.76
CA ARG A 55 -8.42 -12.41 2.72
C ARG A 55 -9.42 -13.51 3.04
N LEU A 56 -10.19 -13.35 4.13
CA LEU A 56 -11.16 -14.35 4.57
C LEU A 56 -12.31 -14.50 3.58
N LEU A 57 -12.77 -13.39 2.99
CA LEU A 57 -13.78 -13.40 1.93
C LEU A 57 -13.30 -14.22 0.73
N ILE A 58 -12.05 -13.98 0.30
CA ILE A 58 -11.44 -14.69 -0.83
C ILE A 58 -11.28 -16.18 -0.53
N GLN A 59 -10.78 -16.55 0.66
CA GLN A 59 -10.66 -17.96 1.10
C GLN A 59 -12.00 -18.68 1.03
N ARG A 60 -13.07 -18.06 1.56
CA ARG A 60 -14.41 -18.64 1.52
C ARG A 60 -14.94 -18.79 0.09
N ARG A 61 -14.75 -17.77 -0.76
CA ARG A 61 -15.20 -17.79 -2.15
C ARG A 61 -14.49 -18.85 -2.97
N LEU A 62 -13.19 -19.04 -2.74
CA LEU A 62 -12.36 -20.01 -3.45
C LEU A 62 -12.39 -21.41 -2.82
N LYS A 63 -13.04 -21.58 -1.65
CA LYS A 63 -13.04 -22.82 -0.86
C LYS A 63 -11.62 -23.37 -0.63
N ALA A 64 -10.70 -22.46 -0.30
CA ALA A 64 -9.29 -22.79 -0.13
C ALA A 64 -8.83 -22.58 1.32
N ASP A 65 -8.13 -23.57 1.88
CA ASP A 65 -7.58 -23.52 3.24
C ASP A 65 -6.43 -22.51 3.35
N ALA A 66 -5.64 -22.39 2.28
CA ALA A 66 -4.59 -21.39 2.14
C ALA A 66 -4.72 -20.68 0.78
N LEU A 67 -4.35 -19.40 0.75
CA LEU A 67 -4.22 -18.65 -0.49
C LEU A 67 -2.76 -18.64 -0.91
N ASP A 68 -2.47 -19.10 -2.12
CA ASP A 68 -1.21 -18.81 -2.79
C ASP A 68 -1.23 -17.35 -3.27
N LEU A 69 -0.39 -16.53 -2.64
CA LEU A 69 -0.33 -15.09 -2.90
C LEU A 69 0.68 -14.73 -3.98
N GLY A 70 1.40 -15.69 -4.57
CA GLY A 70 2.42 -15.42 -5.59
C GLY A 70 1.86 -14.61 -6.77
N ALA A 71 0.69 -15.00 -7.28
CA ALA A 71 0.01 -14.29 -8.38
C ALA A 71 -0.50 -12.89 -7.97
N VAL A 72 -0.90 -12.72 -6.71
CA VAL A 72 -1.37 -11.43 -6.16
C VAL A 72 -0.21 -10.46 -6.03
N LEU A 73 0.91 -10.92 -5.48
CA LEU A 73 2.14 -10.12 -5.36
C LEU A 73 2.68 -9.70 -6.73
N GLY A 74 2.64 -10.60 -7.72
CA GLY A 74 2.97 -10.27 -9.11
C GLY A 74 2.06 -9.18 -9.70
N THR A 75 0.75 -9.28 -9.43
CA THR A 75 -0.25 -8.32 -9.91
C THR A 75 -0.11 -6.95 -9.24
N VAL A 76 0.07 -6.91 -7.91
CA VAL A 76 0.33 -5.68 -7.16
C VAL A 76 1.60 -5.01 -7.64
N ARG A 77 2.67 -5.77 -7.88
CA ARG A 77 3.92 -5.25 -8.47
C ARG A 77 3.66 -4.62 -9.84
N ASN A 78 2.89 -5.27 -10.70
CA ASN A 78 2.59 -4.75 -12.05
C ASN A 78 1.76 -3.46 -11.99
N PHE A 79 0.72 -3.41 -11.15
CA PHE A 79 -0.07 -2.18 -10.96
C PHE A 79 0.76 -1.06 -10.34
N THR A 80 1.68 -1.40 -9.43
CA THR A 80 2.61 -0.42 -8.85
C THR A 80 3.52 0.17 -9.90
N ILE A 81 4.08 -0.67 -10.79
CA ILE A 81 4.91 -0.21 -11.90
C ILE A 81 4.09 0.64 -12.88
N ALA A 82 2.84 0.26 -13.17
CA ALA A 82 1.95 1.05 -14.01
C ALA A 82 1.63 2.42 -13.39
N ALA A 83 1.23 2.45 -12.12
CA ALA A 83 0.94 3.68 -11.38
C ALA A 83 2.17 4.59 -11.25
N ALA A 84 3.36 4.02 -10.99
CA ALA A 84 4.62 4.77 -10.96
C ALA A 84 4.95 5.40 -12.33
N ARG A 85 4.50 4.78 -13.42
CA ARG A 85 4.63 5.29 -14.79
C ARG A 85 3.51 6.25 -15.20
N GLY A 86 2.54 6.51 -14.33
CA GLY A 86 1.38 7.36 -14.64
C GLY A 86 0.42 6.77 -15.66
N LEU A 87 0.34 5.43 -15.75
CA LEU A 87 -0.57 4.69 -16.61
C LEU A 87 -1.86 4.29 -15.88
#